data_AF-A0A3B9BQ50-F1
#
_entry.id   AF-A0A3B9BQ50-F1
#
_cell.length_a   1.000
_cell.length_b   1.000
_cell.length_c   1.000
_cell.angle_alpha   90.00
_cell.angle_beta   90.00
_cell.angle_gamma   90.00
#
_symmetry.space_group_name_H-M   'P 1'
#
loop_
_entity.id
_entity.type
_entity.pdbx_description
1 polymer ?
#
loop_
_entity_poly.entity_id
_entity_poly.type
_entity_poly.pdbx_seq_one_letter_code
_entity_poly.pdbx_strand_id
1 'polypeptide(L)' 'TGAVARRIGKFEEANRGTLLLDEISEMDIRLQAKLLRALQEREIDR' A
#
# COMPACT_ATOMS: atom_id res chain seq x y z
N THR A 1 -6.35 -27.64 10.06
CA THR A 1 -5.45 -26.50 10.20
C THR A 1 -5.98 -25.38 9.35
N GLY A 2 -6.73 -24.45 9.94
CA GLY A 2 -7.40 -23.37 9.21
C GLY A 2 -6.39 -22.37 8.67
N ALA A 3 -5.78 -22.68 7.53
CA ALA A 3 -4.93 -21.75 6.80
C ALA A 3 -5.84 -20.70 6.16
N VAL A 4 -6.13 -19.64 6.91
CA VAL A 4 -6.63 -18.39 6.33
C VAL A 4 -5.53 -17.93 5.38
N ALA A 5 -5.75 -18.09 4.08
CA ALA A 5 -4.81 -17.65 3.07
C ALA A 5 -4.53 -16.16 3.32
N ARG A 6 -3.25 -15.82 3.53
CA ARG A 6 -2.85 -14.42 3.73
C ARG A 6 -3.18 -13.66 2.45
N ARG A 7 -3.97 -12.60 2.59
CA ARG A 7 -4.23 -11.67 1.49
C ARG A 7 -3.01 -10.75 1.34
N ILE A 8 -2.36 -10.81 0.19
CA ILE A 8 -1.23 -9.96 -0.17
C ILE A 8 -1.75 -8.53 -0.41
N GLY A 9 -1.00 -7.52 0.05
CA GLY A 9 -1.38 -6.12 -0.11
C GLY A 9 -1.04 -5.56 -1.49
N LYS A 10 -1.67 -4.46 -1.91
CA LYS A 10 -1.47 -3.88 -3.26
C LYS A 10 -0.05 -3.41 -3.55
N PHE A 11 0.66 -2.93 -2.53
CA PHE A 11 2.07 -2.58 -2.69
C PHE A 11 2.97 -3.81 -2.82
N GLU A 12 2.65 -4.92 -2.16
CA GLU A 12 3.38 -6.17 -2.31
C GLU A 12 3.12 -6.78 -3.70
N GLU A 13 1.87 -6.71 -4.19
CA GLU A 13 1.52 -7.08 -5.57
C GLU A 13 2.32 -6.27 -6.60
N ALA A 14 2.54 -4.97 -6.34
CA ALA A 14 3.26 -4.06 -7.23
C ALA A 14 4.79 -4.01 -6.98
N ASN A 15 5.36 -4.93 -6.20
CA ASN A 15 6.80 -4.92 -5.92
C ASN A 15 7.63 -5.04 -7.20
N ARG A 16 8.51 -4.06 -7.46
CA ARG A 16 9.25 -3.86 -8.74
C ARG A 16 8.37 -3.61 -9.97
N GLY A 17 7.07 -3.44 -9.79
CA GLY A 17 6.14 -2.98 -10.81
C GLY A 17 5.77 -1.51 -10.61
N THR A 18 4.60 -1.13 -11.09
CA THR A 18 4.07 0.23 -10.94
C THR A 18 2.75 0.16 -10.18
N LEU A 19 2.62 0.95 -9.13
CA LEU A 19 1.35 1.16 -8.44
C LEU A 19 0.67 2.37 -9.07
N LEU A 20 -0.49 2.18 -9.69
CA LEU A 20 -1.34 3.27 -10.14
C LEU A 20 -2.23 3.71 -8.97
N LEU A 21 -2.26 5.00 -8.71
CA LEU A 21 -3.16 5.62 -7.76
C LEU A 21 -4.07 6.55 -8.54
N ASP A 22 -5.36 6.40 -8.35
CA ASP A 22 -6.37 7.26 -8.98
C ASP A 22 -6.51 8.56 -8.14
N GLU A 23 -7.72 8.92 -7.73
CA GLU A 23 -8.02 10.20 -7.07
C GLU A 23 -7.45 10.28 -5.64
N ILE A 24 -6.16 10.64 -5.52
CA ILE A 24 -5.48 10.81 -4.22
C ILE A 24 -6.22 11.79 -3.31
N SER A 25 -6.88 12.81 -3.87
CA SER A 25 -7.67 13.78 -3.11
C SER A 25 -8.86 13.15 -2.37
N GLU A 26 -9.39 12.03 -2.86
CA GLU A 26 -10.54 11.33 -2.27
C GLU A 26 -10.11 10.28 -1.21
N MET A 27 -8.80 10.05 -1.04
CA MET A 27 -8.29 9.13 -0.02
C MET A 27 -8.43 9.72 1.38
N ASP A 28 -8.76 8.90 2.39
CA ASP A 28 -8.70 9.32 3.80
C ASP A 28 -7.31 9.89 4.12
N ILE A 29 -7.27 11.04 4.80
CA ILE A 29 -6.04 11.79 5.08
C ILE A 29 -4.97 10.95 5.79
N ARG A 30 -5.35 9.97 6.61
CA ARG A 30 -4.41 9.05 7.26
C ARG A 30 -3.79 8.08 6.26
N LEU A 31 -4.53 7.68 5.23
CA LEU A 31 -3.99 6.83 4.17
C LEU A 31 -3.05 7.62 3.27
N GLN A 32 -3.36 8.89 2.98
CA GLN A 32 -2.44 9.78 2.25
C GLN A 32 -1.11 9.94 3.01
N ALA A 33 -1.15 10.15 4.33
CA ALA A 33 0.06 10.25 5.15
C ALA A 33 0.90 8.96 5.12
N LYS A 34 0.25 7.79 5.18
CA LYS A 34 0.93 6.48 5.06
C LYS A 34 1.56 6.28 3.69
N LEU A 35 0.86 6.68 2.62
CA LEU A 35 1.39 6.64 1.26
C LEU A 35 2.63 7.53 1.13
N LEU A 36 2.57 8.76 1.65
CA LEU A 36 3.72 9.68 1.64
C LEU A 36 4.93 9.08 2.34
N ARG A 37 4.72 8.49 3.53
CA ARG A 37 5.80 7.80 4.26
C ARG A 37 6.37 6.63 3.45
N ALA A 38 5.51 5.82 2.84
CA ALA A 38 5.95 4.70 2.00
C ALA A 38 6.78 5.13 0.79
N LEU A 39 6.44 6.27 0.17
CA LEU A 39 7.21 6.84 -0.94
C LEU A 39 8.55 7.43 -0.49
N GLN A 40 8.58 8.08 0.67
CA GLN A 40 9.78 8.71 1.22
C GLN A 40 10.80 7.69 1.74
N GLU A 41 10.33 6.76 2.57
CA GLU A 41 11.18 5.77 3.24
C GLU A 41 11.46 4.55 2.37
N ARG A 42 10.66 4.36 1.29
CA ARG A 42 10.65 3.14 0.47
C ARG A 42 10.35 1.87 1.27
N GLU A 43 9.68 2.03 2.40
CA GLU A 43 9.29 0.97 3.33
C GLU A 43 7.79 1.03 3.61
N ILE A 44 7.19 -0.14 3.85
CA ILE A 44 5.76 -0.25 4.12
C ILE A 44 5.58 -0.99 5.43
N ASP A 45 5.07 -0.25 6.42
CA ASP A 45 4.63 -0.84 7.68
C ASP A 45 3.46 -1.79 7.43
N ARG A 46 3.55 -2.97 8.03
CA ARG A 46 2.61 -4.08 7.87
C ARG A 46 1.61 -4.13 9.01
#